data_AF-A0A6V7XBM4-F1
#
_entry.id   AF-A0A6V7XBM4-F1
#
_cell.length_a   1.000
_cell.length_b   1.000
_cell.length_c   1.000
_cell.angle_alpha   90.00
_cell.angle_beta   90.00
_cell.angle_gamma   90.00
#
_symmetry.space_group_name_H-M   'P 1'
#
loop_
_entity.id
_entity.type
_entity.pdbx_description
1 polymer ?
#
loop_
_entity_poly.entity_id
_entity_poly.type
_entity_poly.pdbx_seq_one_letter_code
_entity_poly.pdbx_strand_id
1 'polypeptide(L)'
;MSNIYFILLLMSILFLTIFKNVKTSEGVFIWETWYRVSTFKCLKEKYSKEFVIVRANYYDTGKVDTNAELNIINARAAGIENVDIYFSPCIKPSSASELICGDARLSLYL
;
A
#
# COMPACT_ATOMS: atom_id res chain seq x y z
N MET A 1 -30.78 43.68 0.76
CA MET A 1 -30.10 42.87 1.81
C MET A 1 -30.46 41.38 1.78
N SER A 2 -31.71 40.98 1.47
CA SER A 2 -32.13 39.56 1.43
C SER A 2 -31.36 38.66 0.43
N ASN A 3 -31.02 39.15 -0.76
CA ASN A 3 -30.33 38.34 -1.79
C ASN A 3 -28.87 37.95 -1.46
N ILE A 4 -28.16 38.74 -0.65
CA ILE A 4 -26.75 38.45 -0.32
C ILE A 4 -26.62 37.24 0.61
N TYR A 5 -27.51 37.11 1.59
CA TYR A 5 -27.51 35.96 2.50
C TYR A 5 -27.86 34.67 1.78
N PHE A 6 -28.77 34.73 0.80
CA PHE A 6 -29.13 33.59 -0.03
C PHE A 6 -27.95 33.10 -0.89
N ILE A 7 -27.21 34.02 -1.51
CA ILE A 7 -26.02 33.69 -2.31
C ILE A 7 -24.91 33.09 -1.43
N LEU A 8 -24.65 33.67 -0.25
CA LEU A 8 -23.65 33.15 0.68
C LEU A 8 -24.02 31.76 1.21
N LEU A 9 -25.31 31.52 1.50
CA LEU A 9 -25.80 30.20 1.90
C LEU A 9 -25.62 29.18 0.78
N LEU A 10 -25.98 29.54 -0.46
CA LEU A 10 -25.81 28.68 -1.63
C LEU A 10 -24.34 28.33 -1.87
N MET A 11 -23.44 29.31 -1.79
CA MET A 11 -21.99 29.09 -1.94
C MET A 11 -21.41 28.22 -0.81
N SER A 12 -21.88 28.37 0.43
CA SER A 12 -21.48 27.52 1.54
C SER A 12 -21.91 26.06 1.33
N ILE A 13 -23.15 25.84 0.87
CA ILE A 13 -23.64 24.50 0.54
C ILE A 13 -22.84 23.89 -0.61
N LEU A 14 -22.54 24.67 -1.66
CA LEU A 14 -21.75 24.22 -2.81
C LEU A 14 -20.32 23.86 -2.41
N PHE A 15 -19.70 24.65 -1.53
CA PHE A 15 -18.36 24.36 -1.01
C PHE A 15 -18.36 23.06 -0.21
N LEU A 16 -19.33 22.86 0.68
CA LEU A 16 -19.45 21.64 1.50
C LEU A 16 -19.72 20.37 0.67
N THR A 17 -20.40 20.46 -0.48
CA THR A 17 -20.62 19.29 -1.34
C THR A 17 -19.40 18.89 -2.15
N ILE A 18 -18.51 19.85 -2.48
CA ILE A 18 -17.25 19.56 -3.19
C ILE A 18 -16.32 18.67 -2.34
N PHE A 19 -16.19 18.94 -1.03
CA PHE A 19 -15.29 18.15 -0.15
C PHE A 19 -15.85 16.79 0.25
N LYS A 20 -17.16 16.56 0.15
CA LYS A 20 -17.78 15.27 0.51
C LYS A 20 -17.53 14.15 -0.50
N ASN A 21 -17.05 14.47 -1.71
CA ASN A 21 -16.95 13.50 -2.80
C ASN A 21 -15.52 13.06 -3.12
N VAL A 22 -14.51 13.45 -2.32
CA VAL A 22 -13.14 12.94 -2.49
C VAL A 22 -13.07 11.56 -1.85
N LYS A 23 -13.50 10.53 -2.58
CA LYS A 23 -13.24 9.14 -2.20
C LYS A 23 -11.83 8.78 -2.65
N THR A 24 -10.87 8.87 -1.72
CA THR A 24 -9.52 8.34 -1.95
C THR A 24 -9.52 6.84 -1.69
N SER A 25 -8.96 6.06 -2.61
CA SER A 25 -8.70 4.65 -2.36
C SER A 25 -7.64 4.53 -1.28
N GLU A 26 -7.92 3.73 -0.26
CA GLU A 26 -6.96 3.41 0.78
C GLU A 26 -6.51 1.96 0.65
N GLY A 27 -5.21 1.75 0.81
CA GLY A 27 -4.63 0.42 0.81
C GLY A 27 -3.69 0.22 1.98
N VAL A 28 -3.06 -0.95 2.01
CA VAL A 28 -2.12 -1.31 3.06
C VAL A 28 -0.90 -2.02 2.49
N PHE A 29 0.27 -1.71 3.06
CA PHE A 29 1.52 -2.41 2.79
C PHE A 29 1.72 -3.52 3.82
N ILE A 30 2.00 -4.74 3.35
CA ILE A 30 2.09 -5.93 4.21
C ILE A 30 3.43 -6.66 4.04
N TRP A 31 3.95 -7.11 5.19
CA TRP A 31 5.22 -7.83 5.37
C TRP A 31 4.95 -9.33 5.66
N GLU A 32 5.98 -10.18 5.63
CA GLU A 32 5.86 -11.67 5.63
C GLU A 32 4.89 -12.29 6.64
N THR A 33 4.65 -11.69 7.81
CA THR A 33 3.97 -12.37 8.93
C THR A 33 2.43 -12.30 8.89
N TRP A 34 1.83 -11.61 7.91
CA TRP A 34 0.39 -11.28 7.91
C TRP A 34 -0.41 -12.01 6.83
N TYR A 35 -0.05 -13.25 6.53
CA TYR A 35 -0.56 -14.03 5.38
C TYR A 35 -1.92 -14.71 5.57
N ARG A 36 -2.62 -14.58 6.69
CA ARG A 36 -3.89 -15.31 6.91
C ARG A 36 -5.05 -14.63 6.16
N VAL A 37 -5.94 -15.42 5.54
CA VAL A 37 -7.18 -14.91 4.91
C VAL A 37 -8.01 -14.05 5.86
N SER A 38 -8.09 -14.42 7.15
CA SER A 38 -8.81 -13.65 8.18
C SER A 38 -8.27 -12.24 8.35
N THR A 39 -6.95 -12.05 8.17
CA THR A 39 -6.31 -10.73 8.23
C THR A 39 -6.84 -9.84 7.09
N PHE A 40 -6.85 -10.36 5.86
CA PHE A 40 -7.34 -9.63 4.70
C PHE A 40 -8.85 -9.37 4.75
N LYS A 41 -9.64 -10.32 5.26
CA LYS A 41 -11.08 -10.09 5.51
C LYS A 41 -11.29 -8.95 6.49
N CYS A 42 -10.54 -8.93 7.60
CA CYS A 42 -10.59 -7.84 8.57
C CYS A 42 -10.25 -6.49 7.92
N LEU A 43 -9.18 -6.43 7.12
CA LEU A 43 -8.77 -5.21 6.40
C LEU A 43 -9.84 -4.71 5.43
N LYS A 44 -10.47 -5.60 4.67
CA LYS A 44 -11.54 -5.25 3.73
C LYS A 44 -12.81 -4.82 4.45
N GLU A 45 -13.30 -5.64 5.39
CA GLU A 45 -14.63 -5.49 5.97
C GLU A 45 -14.68 -4.44 7.09
N LYS A 46 -13.62 -4.34 7.91
CA LYS A 46 -13.59 -3.41 9.06
C LYS A 46 -12.88 -2.10 8.77
N TYR A 47 -11.90 -2.13 7.87
CA TYR A 47 -11.06 -0.96 7.57
C TYR A 47 -11.19 -0.48 6.13
N SER A 48 -12.12 -1.04 5.35
CA SER A 48 -12.45 -0.61 3.99
C SER A 48 -11.23 -0.50 3.08
N LYS A 49 -10.22 -1.38 3.24
CA LYS A 49 -9.03 -1.36 2.39
C LYS A 49 -9.37 -1.89 0.99
N GLU A 50 -9.07 -1.09 -0.02
CA GLU A 50 -9.41 -1.33 -1.43
C GLU A 50 -8.26 -1.99 -2.20
N PHE A 51 -7.02 -1.87 -1.71
CA PHE A 51 -5.85 -2.53 -2.29
C PHE A 51 -4.82 -2.96 -1.25
N VAL A 52 -3.94 -3.89 -1.62
CA VAL A 52 -2.81 -4.34 -0.80
C VAL A 52 -1.53 -4.32 -1.64
N ILE A 53 -0.42 -3.90 -1.04
CA ILE A 53 0.93 -4.05 -1.59
C ILE A 53 1.68 -5.08 -0.74
N VAL A 54 2.09 -6.18 -1.36
CA VAL A 54 2.80 -7.29 -0.70
C VAL A 54 4.30 -7.15 -0.93
N ARG A 55 5.11 -7.20 0.13
CA ARG A 55 6.56 -7.30 -0.02
C ARG A 55 6.96 -8.69 -0.55
N ALA A 56 7.78 -8.76 -1.60
CA ALA A 56 8.22 -10.03 -2.20
C ALA A 56 9.64 -10.47 -1.85
N ASN A 57 10.40 -9.66 -1.11
CA ASN A 57 11.74 -10.01 -0.65
C ASN A 57 12.08 -9.42 0.72
N TYR A 58 12.95 -10.09 1.45
CA TYR A 58 13.51 -9.58 2.70
C TYR A 58 14.47 -8.42 2.40
N TYR A 59 14.25 -7.27 3.06
CA TYR A 59 15.01 -6.03 2.80
C TYR A 59 16.52 -6.16 3.11
N ASP A 60 16.85 -6.98 4.10
CA ASP A 60 18.19 -7.16 4.65
C ASP A 60 18.99 -8.23 3.91
N THR A 61 18.33 -9.22 3.33
CA THR A 61 18.99 -10.36 2.68
C THR A 61 18.77 -10.43 1.17
N GLY A 62 17.72 -9.79 0.64
CA GLY A 62 17.32 -9.88 -0.76
C GLY A 62 16.67 -11.19 -1.13
N LYS A 63 16.59 -12.13 -0.20
CA LYS A 63 15.94 -13.42 -0.43
C LYS A 63 14.46 -13.20 -0.70
N VAL A 64 13.91 -14.03 -1.57
CA VAL A 64 12.48 -14.06 -1.86
C VAL A 64 11.71 -14.36 -0.57
N ASP A 65 10.67 -13.57 -0.29
CA ASP A 65 9.71 -13.87 0.77
C ASP A 65 8.82 -15.02 0.30
N THR A 66 8.98 -16.20 0.92
CA THR A 66 8.24 -17.40 0.57
C THR A 66 6.74 -17.31 0.89
N ASN A 67 6.30 -16.31 1.66
CA ASN A 67 4.90 -16.06 1.94
C ASN A 67 4.26 -15.05 0.97
N ALA A 68 5.03 -14.43 0.06
CA ALA A 68 4.50 -13.41 -0.85
C ALA A 68 3.37 -13.95 -1.74
N GLU A 69 3.55 -15.14 -2.31
CA GLU A 69 2.52 -15.81 -3.09
C GLU A 69 1.25 -16.08 -2.26
N LEU A 70 1.43 -16.61 -1.04
CA LEU A 70 0.32 -16.91 -0.14
C LEU A 70 -0.44 -15.64 0.29
N ASN A 71 0.26 -14.53 0.51
CA ASN A 71 -0.34 -13.22 0.76
C ASN A 71 -1.25 -12.79 -0.41
N ILE A 72 -0.78 -12.92 -1.65
CA ILE A 72 -1.55 -12.54 -2.85
C ILE A 72 -2.82 -13.40 -2.97
N ILE A 73 -2.67 -14.72 -2.84
CA ILE A 73 -3.78 -15.68 -2.92
C ILE A 73 -4.82 -15.35 -1.84
N ASN A 74 -4.38 -15.13 -0.60
CA ASN A 74 -5.28 -14.91 0.52
C ASN A 74 -5.93 -13.52 0.52
N ALA A 75 -5.27 -12.49 0.01
CA ALA A 75 -5.86 -11.18 -0.23
C ALA A 75 -7.01 -11.26 -1.24
N ARG A 76 -6.77 -11.94 -2.36
CA ARG A 76 -7.80 -12.18 -3.39
C ARG A 76 -8.95 -13.04 -2.87
N ALA A 77 -8.66 -14.08 -2.10
CA ALA A 77 -9.68 -14.93 -1.47
C ALA A 77 -10.54 -14.18 -0.43
N ALA A 78 -10.00 -13.12 0.18
CA ALA A 78 -10.75 -12.19 1.04
C ALA A 78 -11.50 -11.10 0.25
N GLY A 79 -11.36 -11.08 -1.08
CA GLY A 79 -12.04 -10.15 -1.99
C GLY A 79 -11.30 -8.84 -2.21
N ILE A 80 -10.03 -8.70 -1.85
CA ILE A 80 -9.22 -7.54 -2.26
C ILE A 80 -8.67 -7.86 -3.66
N GLU A 81 -9.18 -7.17 -4.69
CA GLU A 81 -8.85 -7.45 -6.09
C GLU A 81 -7.55 -6.79 -6.52
N ASN A 82 -7.31 -5.56 -6.07
CA ASN A 82 -6.10 -4.79 -6.36
C ASN A 82 -4.98 -5.23 -5.41
N VAL A 83 -4.12 -6.13 -5.89
CA VAL A 83 -2.97 -6.63 -5.14
C VAL A 83 -1.71 -6.43 -5.96
N ASP A 84 -0.86 -5.54 -5.47
CA ASP A 84 0.45 -5.24 -6.07
C ASP A 84 1.58 -5.84 -5.26
N ILE A 85 2.76 -5.86 -5.88
CA ILE A 85 3.98 -6.40 -5.29
C ILE A 85 5.01 -5.27 -5.18
N TYR A 86 5.71 -5.24 -4.05
CA TYR A 86 6.85 -4.37 -3.84
C TYR A 86 8.11 -5.20 -3.59
N PHE A 87 9.18 -4.84 -4.29
CA PHE A 87 10.51 -5.36 -4.02
C PHE A 87 11.31 -4.31 -3.27
N SER A 88 11.70 -4.62 -2.03
CA SER A 88 12.61 -3.79 -1.25
C SER A 88 13.97 -3.72 -1.94
N PRO A 89 14.49 -2.50 -2.24
CA PRO A 89 15.85 -2.34 -2.68
C PRO A 89 16.80 -2.96 -1.64
N CYS A 90 17.59 -3.93 -2.07
CA CYS A 90 18.55 -4.64 -1.23
C CYS A 90 19.92 -4.35 -1.81
N ILE A 91 20.44 -3.19 -1.38
CA ILE A 91 21.72 -2.61 -1.76
C ILE A 91 22.47 -2.29 -0.47
N LYS A 92 23.68 -2.82 -0.30
CA LYS A 92 24.47 -2.61 0.92
C LYS A 92 25.80 -1.90 0.63
N PRO A 93 26.31 -1.09 1.59
CA PRO A 93 27.70 -0.62 1.55
C PRO A 93 28.62 -1.84 1.60
N SER A 94 29.57 -1.91 0.68
CA SER A 94 30.44 -3.07 0.49
C SER A 94 31.26 -3.44 1.72
N SER A 95 31.00 -4.59 2.31
CA SER A 95 32.00 -5.35 3.11
C SER A 95 31.50 -6.71 3.59
N ALA A 96 30.21 -7.03 3.50
CA ALA A 96 29.66 -8.29 3.99
C ALA A 96 28.97 -9.08 2.85
N SER A 97 29.77 -9.75 2.02
CA SER A 97 29.30 -10.56 0.88
C SER A 97 28.84 -11.96 1.29
N GLU A 98 27.96 -12.06 2.30
CA GLU A 98 27.28 -13.33 2.67
C GLU A 98 25.79 -13.33 2.32
N LEU A 99 25.26 -12.23 1.77
CA LEU A 99 23.83 -12.05 1.47
C LEU A 99 23.64 -11.67 -0.01
N ILE A 100 22.49 -12.02 -0.59
CA ILE A 100 22.14 -11.85 -2.02
C ILE A 100 21.99 -10.36 -2.42
N CYS A 101 22.20 -9.41 -1.51
CA CYS A 101 22.11 -7.97 -1.81
C CYS A 101 23.18 -7.47 -2.79
N GLY A 102 22.78 -6.50 -3.61
CA GLY A 102 23.68 -5.77 -4.51
C GLY A 102 24.66 -4.87 -3.76
N ASP A 103 25.81 -4.60 -4.37
CA ASP A 103 26.82 -3.67 -3.86
C ASP A 103 26.48 -2.23 -4.29
N ALA A 104 26.30 -1.34 -3.33
CA ALA A 104 26.01 0.08 -3.57
C ALA A 104 27.04 0.78 -4.46
N ARG A 105 28.31 0.35 -4.41
CA ARG A 105 29.38 0.93 -5.22
C ARG A 105 29.18 0.69 -6.71
N LEU A 106 28.53 -0.42 -7.08
CA LEU A 106 28.27 -0.77 -8.48
C LEU A 106 27.08 0.01 -9.05
N SER A 107 26.21 0.55 -8.18
CA SER A 107 25.02 1.31 -8.60
C SER A 107 25.30 2.80 -8.86
N LEU A 108 26.47 3.32 -8.49
CA LEU A 108 26.85 4.73 -8.66
C LEU A 108 27.45 5.06 -10.05
N TYR A 109 27.58 4.06 -10.92
CA TYR A 109 28.15 4.20 -12.27
C TYR A 109 27.08 4.14 -13.38
N LEU A 110 25.80 4.27 -13.03
CA LEU A 110 24.66 4.43 -13.95
C LEU A 110 24.14 5.87 -13.86
#